data_AF-A0A1V4CVZ5-F1
#
_entry.id   AF-A0A1V4CVZ5-F1
#
_cell.length_a   1.000
_cell.length_b   1.000
_cell.length_c   1.000
_cell.angle_alpha   90.00
_cell.angle_beta   90.00
_cell.angle_gamma   90.00
#
_symmetry.space_group_name_H-M   'P 1'
#
loop_
_entity.id
_entity.type
_entity.pdbx_description
1 polymer ?
#
loop_
_entity_poly.entity_id
_entity_poly.type
_entity_poly.pdbx_seq_one_letter_code
_entity_poly.pdbx_strand_id
1 'polypeptide(L)'
;MASPTTRLRPTTTLCAAALALLTACGGGGGGGGGNDEAKGGGGTGKSSASPVVTPTATAPVPRGKGSALADDLNGDGRPELRIPVPSDDDQLGGLRRIAYVYGSAKGPDPAVRTVLGRDDLGLPTGSGRQATMGEMDSATTADLDGDGYADVIATATKERDPASSERVHITTQTLPYIAWGGPGGPRRGTPATPVRLADADDGLENWRPLATGDFNGDGHHDLATVRQSGKDFHVLYGPFGRDGEAARTQTYANPLGPSGQIAELYADAIDGDRPTDLVVHERGDDDQTKSVLLTAGPDGLASTGRTLRKGNAIAFGDFDGDGKRDVAVADSGSRNDEPGYETEPADVSQSLSVYTRRMADSTPEPIRIPALGGDVLAAADTDGDGTDELAVSLRTGGTELLTIRPDAPGEIVHRRTLDRTVPSRVDGHGVPKKRRAVKLYGAGDFDHDGEDEVVLAWGPDPLFALYGEKPQRFWVTDGAEDEVVFTSAPYAKGGS
;
A
#
# COMPACT_ATOMS: atom_id res chain seq x y z
N MET A 1 8.40 55.59 15.08
CA MET A 1 8.92 56.68 14.22
C MET A 1 9.69 56.03 13.08
N ALA A 2 9.38 56.45 11.85
CA ALA A 2 10.08 56.34 10.55
C ALA A 2 11.32 55.41 10.47
N SER A 3 11.32 54.34 9.66
CA SER A 3 11.53 54.29 8.18
C SER A 3 13.05 54.33 7.79
N PRO A 4 13.44 54.10 6.52
CA PRO A 4 13.98 52.84 6.00
C PRO A 4 15.33 53.06 5.23
N THR A 5 15.88 52.04 4.56
CA THR A 5 16.81 52.16 3.39
C THR A 5 17.07 50.75 2.86
N THR A 6 16.47 50.25 1.78
CA THR A 6 16.62 50.52 0.33
C THR A 6 18.00 50.17 -0.27
N ARG A 7 18.04 48.99 -0.92
CA ARG A 7 18.71 48.55 -2.18
C ARG A 7 20.12 49.05 -2.54
N LEU A 8 20.96 48.10 -2.97
CA LEU A 8 21.60 48.14 -4.31
C LEU A 8 22.13 46.76 -4.75
N ARG A 9 21.76 46.36 -5.97
CA ARG A 9 22.38 45.29 -6.78
C ARG A 9 23.73 45.78 -7.33
N PRO A 10 24.58 44.86 -7.81
CA PRO A 10 25.03 44.99 -9.19
C PRO A 10 24.81 43.72 -10.02
N THR A 11 24.55 43.97 -11.29
CA THR A 11 24.31 43.05 -12.40
C THR A 11 25.60 42.62 -13.10
N THR A 12 25.48 41.52 -13.86
CA THR A 12 26.34 41.01 -14.97
C THR A 12 27.70 40.43 -14.56
N THR A 13 28.09 39.24 -15.03
CA THR A 13 28.26 38.88 -16.45
C THR A 13 28.04 37.39 -16.74
N LEU A 14 27.38 37.12 -17.90
CA LEU A 14 27.26 35.83 -18.59
C LEU A 14 28.63 35.18 -18.89
N CYS A 15 28.70 33.86 -18.77
CA CYS A 15 29.52 33.02 -19.65
C CYS A 15 28.78 31.71 -19.91
N ALA A 16 28.14 31.64 -21.08
CA ALA A 16 27.65 30.41 -21.67
C ALA A 16 28.81 29.74 -22.43
N ALA A 17 29.03 28.45 -22.18
CA ALA A 17 29.88 27.61 -23.02
C ALA A 17 29.05 26.39 -23.45
N ALA A 18 28.63 26.44 -24.71
CA ALA A 18 28.02 25.33 -25.43
C ALA A 18 29.14 24.43 -26.01
N LEU A 19 29.00 23.11 -25.87
CA LEU A 19 29.65 22.10 -26.71
C LEU A 19 28.53 21.20 -27.26
N ALA A 20 28.16 21.33 -28.54
CA ALA A 20 28.79 20.74 -29.73
C ALA A 20 28.11 19.42 -30.12
N LEU A 21 27.07 19.57 -30.95
CA LEU A 21 26.44 18.53 -31.76
C LEU A 21 27.43 18.05 -32.84
N LEU A 22 27.62 16.74 -32.93
CA LEU A 22 28.28 16.11 -34.09
C LEU A 22 27.24 15.84 -35.17
N THR A 23 27.34 16.62 -36.24
CA THR A 23 26.76 16.33 -37.55
C THR A 23 27.66 15.35 -38.29
N ALA A 24 27.07 14.31 -38.87
CA ALA A 24 27.70 13.50 -39.92
C ALA A 24 26.86 13.65 -41.19
N CYS A 25 27.45 14.27 -42.22
CA CYS A 25 26.97 14.29 -43.59
C CYS A 25 27.88 13.43 -44.46
N GLY A 26 27.29 12.72 -45.44
CA GLY A 26 27.97 12.12 -46.60
C GLY A 26 27.54 10.66 -46.82
N GLY A 27 26.94 10.26 -47.95
CA GLY A 27 26.78 10.93 -49.24
C GLY A 27 25.66 10.30 -50.07
N GLY A 28 25.28 11.00 -51.14
CA GLY A 28 24.13 10.71 -51.98
C GLY A 28 24.42 10.06 -53.34
N GLY A 29 23.32 9.91 -54.09
CA GLY A 29 23.19 9.44 -55.49
C GLY A 29 22.12 8.34 -55.54
N GLY A 30 20.84 8.58 -55.85
CA GLY A 30 20.23 9.13 -57.08
C GLY A 30 19.65 7.95 -57.89
N GLY A 31 18.40 7.89 -58.37
CA GLY A 31 17.23 8.76 -58.38
C GLY A 31 16.03 8.05 -59.05
N GLY A 32 14.89 8.75 -59.13
CA GLY A 32 13.67 8.39 -59.89
C GLY A 32 12.61 7.66 -59.06
N GLY A 33 11.36 8.10 -58.91
CA GLY A 33 10.55 9.12 -59.57
C GLY A 33 9.10 8.60 -59.54
N GLY A 34 8.14 9.38 -59.04
CA GLY A 34 6.72 9.01 -59.07
C GLY A 34 5.90 9.68 -57.97
N ASN A 35 4.99 10.55 -58.39
CA ASN A 35 4.05 11.33 -57.59
C ASN A 35 3.15 10.47 -56.70
N ASP A 36 2.69 11.02 -55.57
CA ASP A 36 1.25 11.21 -55.30
C ASP A 36 1.01 12.01 -54.00
N GLU A 37 -0.23 12.49 -53.91
CA GLU A 37 -0.71 13.72 -53.30
C GLU A 37 -0.73 13.79 -51.76
N ALA A 38 -0.81 15.04 -51.29
CA ALA A 38 -0.92 15.45 -49.91
C ALA A 38 -2.20 14.97 -49.19
N LYS A 39 -2.10 14.69 -47.87
CA LYS A 39 -2.87 15.36 -46.80
C LYS A 39 -2.55 14.82 -45.40
N GLY A 40 -2.39 15.75 -44.45
CA GLY A 40 -2.72 15.56 -43.03
C GLY A 40 -1.62 14.97 -42.14
N GLY A 41 -0.66 15.80 -41.72
CA GLY A 41 0.32 15.43 -40.70
C GLY A 41 -0.35 15.21 -39.35
N GLY A 42 -0.45 13.94 -38.95
CA GLY A 42 -0.71 13.55 -37.57
C GLY A 42 0.51 13.86 -36.71
N GLY A 43 0.35 14.76 -35.75
CA GLY A 43 1.28 14.93 -34.65
C GLY A 43 1.25 13.69 -33.77
N THR A 44 1.98 12.65 -34.16
CA THR A 44 2.37 11.58 -33.24
C THR A 44 3.52 12.11 -32.42
N GLY A 45 3.18 12.81 -31.32
CA GLY A 45 4.11 12.94 -30.21
C GLY A 45 4.43 11.53 -29.75
N LYS A 46 5.59 11.00 -30.16
CA LYS A 46 6.14 9.80 -29.55
C LYS A 46 6.46 10.16 -28.11
N SER A 47 5.55 9.85 -27.18
CA SER A 47 5.91 9.76 -25.77
C SER A 47 7.04 8.73 -25.68
N SER A 48 8.26 9.20 -25.44
CA SER A 48 9.38 8.33 -25.15
C SER A 48 9.15 7.77 -23.76
N ALA A 49 8.92 6.46 -23.65
CA ALA A 49 8.76 5.80 -22.36
C ALA A 49 9.90 6.20 -21.41
N SER A 50 9.55 6.57 -20.18
CA SER A 50 10.51 6.97 -19.15
C SER A 50 11.58 5.90 -18.96
N PRO A 51 12.86 6.28 -18.83
CA PRO A 51 13.94 5.33 -18.66
C PRO A 51 13.78 4.55 -17.35
N VAL A 52 13.97 3.23 -17.40
CA VAL A 52 13.88 2.38 -16.20
C VAL A 52 15.19 2.45 -15.41
N VAL A 53 15.12 2.95 -14.18
CA VAL A 53 16.23 3.00 -13.23
C VAL A 53 16.50 1.60 -12.66
N THR A 54 17.77 1.18 -12.67
CA THR A 54 18.22 -0.09 -12.08
C THR A 54 19.23 0.21 -10.97
N PRO A 55 18.79 0.36 -9.72
CA PRO A 55 19.64 0.78 -8.60
C PRO A 55 20.56 -0.36 -8.13
N THR A 56 21.82 -0.36 -8.58
CA THR A 56 22.78 -1.44 -8.26
C THR A 56 23.43 -1.32 -6.89
N ALA A 57 23.36 -0.17 -6.24
CA ALA A 57 23.88 0.08 -4.90
C ALA A 57 22.86 0.87 -4.08
N THR A 58 23.04 0.86 -2.76
CA THR A 58 22.28 1.71 -1.84
C THR A 58 23.04 3.01 -1.60
N ALA A 59 22.37 4.13 -1.81
CA ALA A 59 22.86 5.46 -1.46
C ALA A 59 22.65 5.74 0.05
N PRO A 60 23.38 6.71 0.65
CA PRO A 60 23.19 7.08 2.04
C PRO A 60 21.75 7.50 2.34
N VAL A 61 21.16 6.94 3.38
CA VAL A 61 19.82 7.29 3.87
C VAL A 61 19.88 8.65 4.59
N PRO A 62 19.09 9.65 4.16
CA PRO A 62 18.92 10.90 4.89
C PRO A 62 18.51 10.64 6.34
N ARG A 63 18.88 11.55 7.25
CA ARG A 63 18.43 11.49 8.63
C ARG A 63 17.52 12.65 8.90
N GLY A 64 16.27 12.33 9.17
CA GLY A 64 15.29 13.30 9.59
C GLY A 64 15.38 13.65 11.07
N LYS A 65 14.34 14.32 11.54
CA LYS A 65 14.20 14.75 12.94
C LYS A 65 13.05 14.05 13.66
N GLY A 66 12.35 13.17 12.96
CA GLY A 66 11.10 12.56 13.35
C GLY A 66 9.91 13.25 12.67
N SER A 67 8.87 12.48 12.37
CA SER A 67 7.59 12.91 11.82
C SER A 67 6.44 12.12 12.46
N ALA A 68 5.20 12.46 12.12
CA ALA A 68 4.01 11.71 12.54
C ALA A 68 3.58 10.63 11.53
N LEU A 69 4.31 10.47 10.43
CA LEU A 69 3.94 9.54 9.37
C LEU A 69 4.22 8.10 9.80
N ALA A 70 3.25 7.21 9.61
CA ALA A 70 3.34 5.81 10.05
C ALA A 70 4.40 5.01 9.28
N ASP A 71 4.83 5.48 8.12
CA ASP A 71 5.72 4.84 7.17
C ASP A 71 6.95 5.70 6.83
N ASP A 72 7.37 6.56 7.77
CA ASP A 72 8.61 7.34 7.71
C ASP A 72 9.65 6.80 8.72
N LEU A 73 10.43 5.80 8.28
CA LEU A 73 11.47 5.13 9.06
C LEU A 73 12.66 6.05 9.35
N ASN A 74 12.95 7.02 8.49
CA ASN A 74 14.10 7.92 8.69
C ASN A 74 13.73 9.24 9.38
N GLY A 75 12.44 9.50 9.57
CA GLY A 75 11.86 10.66 10.24
C GLY A 75 12.02 11.97 9.45
N ASP A 76 12.19 11.92 8.13
CA ASP A 76 12.47 13.09 7.29
C ASP A 76 11.23 13.84 6.81
N GLY A 77 10.05 13.35 7.17
CA GLY A 77 8.75 13.90 6.82
C GLY A 77 8.23 13.44 5.48
N ARG A 78 8.77 12.35 4.91
CA ARG A 78 8.26 11.73 3.69
C ARG A 78 8.04 10.25 3.91
N PRO A 79 6.88 9.71 3.49
CA PRO A 79 6.60 8.30 3.63
C PRO A 79 7.48 7.46 2.69
N GLU A 80 7.71 6.21 3.04
CA GLU A 80 8.49 5.28 2.22
C GLU A 80 7.64 4.27 1.47
N LEU A 81 8.03 4.04 0.22
CA LEU A 81 7.43 2.99 -0.58
C LEU A 81 7.92 1.61 -0.12
N ARG A 82 7.02 0.85 0.49
CA ARG A 82 7.25 -0.54 0.91
C ARG A 82 7.14 -1.51 -0.27
N ILE A 83 8.13 -2.37 -0.46
CA ILE A 83 8.19 -3.38 -1.52
C ILE A 83 8.56 -4.75 -0.94
N PRO A 84 7.71 -5.79 -1.11
CA PRO A 84 8.08 -7.15 -0.75
C PRO A 84 9.22 -7.64 -1.66
N VAL A 85 10.29 -8.15 -1.07
CA VAL A 85 11.45 -8.67 -1.81
C VAL A 85 11.39 -10.19 -1.79
N PRO A 86 11.05 -10.85 -2.92
CA PRO A 86 10.93 -12.30 -2.98
C PRO A 86 12.28 -13.00 -2.73
N SER A 87 12.22 -14.26 -2.28
CA SER A 87 13.39 -15.12 -2.16
C SER A 87 13.39 -16.21 -3.24
N ASP A 88 14.57 -16.76 -3.56
CA ASP A 88 14.70 -17.82 -4.57
C ASP A 88 14.13 -19.18 -4.11
N ASP A 89 13.77 -19.33 -2.83
CA ASP A 89 13.44 -20.62 -2.18
C ASP A 89 12.02 -20.65 -1.58
N ASP A 90 11.07 -19.95 -2.22
CA ASP A 90 9.69 -19.76 -1.74
C ASP A 90 8.77 -20.95 -2.07
N GLN A 91 8.97 -22.10 -1.41
CA GLN A 91 7.95 -23.17 -1.46
C GLN A 91 6.74 -22.90 -0.54
N LEU A 92 6.75 -21.87 0.34
CA LEU A 92 5.74 -21.73 1.42
C LEU A 92 5.20 -20.31 1.73
N GLY A 93 5.50 -19.27 0.94
CA GLY A 93 4.62 -18.09 0.82
C GLY A 93 4.76 -16.92 1.82
N GLY A 94 5.63 -16.93 2.82
CA GLY A 94 5.82 -15.80 3.74
C GLY A 94 6.73 -14.67 3.20
N LEU A 95 6.63 -13.45 3.77
CA LEU A 95 7.59 -12.38 3.46
C LEU A 95 8.94 -12.73 4.08
N ARG A 96 10.00 -12.66 3.29
CA ARG A 96 11.37 -12.91 3.79
C ARG A 96 12.15 -11.64 4.00
N ARG A 97 11.93 -10.66 3.14
CA ARG A 97 12.54 -9.34 3.20
C ARG A 97 11.56 -8.30 2.68
N ILE A 98 11.67 -7.11 3.22
CA ILE A 98 10.92 -5.93 2.77
C ILE A 98 11.94 -4.85 2.48
N ALA A 99 11.81 -4.24 1.30
CA ALA A 99 12.52 -3.02 0.96
C ALA A 99 11.64 -1.82 1.31
N TYR A 100 12.23 -0.82 1.95
CA TYR A 100 11.64 0.51 2.10
C TYR A 100 12.46 1.44 1.22
N VAL A 101 11.83 1.96 0.17
CA VAL A 101 12.42 2.95 -0.75
C VAL A 101 12.06 4.32 -0.21
N TYR A 102 13.07 5.11 0.13
CA TYR A 102 12.87 6.38 0.83
C TYR A 102 12.24 7.42 -0.10
N GLY A 103 11.21 8.10 0.43
CA GLY A 103 10.65 9.31 -0.18
C GLY A 103 11.70 10.39 -0.36
N SER A 104 11.49 11.27 -1.33
CA SER A 104 12.37 12.41 -1.63
C SER A 104 11.53 13.50 -2.27
N ALA A 105 12.04 14.72 -2.42
CA ALA A 105 11.30 15.84 -3.04
C ALA A 105 11.04 15.69 -4.57
N LYS A 106 11.01 14.46 -5.10
CA LYS A 106 10.74 14.06 -6.49
C LYS A 106 10.12 12.64 -6.53
N GLY A 107 9.34 12.31 -5.51
CA GLY A 107 8.91 10.95 -5.22
C GLY A 107 10.03 10.03 -4.68
N PRO A 108 9.76 8.71 -4.59
CA PRO A 108 10.69 7.74 -4.02
C PRO A 108 12.01 7.64 -4.79
N ASP A 109 13.15 7.69 -4.11
CA ASP A 109 14.47 7.47 -4.72
C ASP A 109 14.86 5.98 -4.65
N PRO A 110 14.81 5.21 -5.76
CA PRO A 110 15.12 3.78 -5.76
C PRO A 110 16.57 3.44 -5.36
N ALA A 111 17.49 4.41 -5.40
CA ALA A 111 18.85 4.23 -4.89
C ALA A 111 18.93 4.36 -3.36
N VAL A 112 18.06 5.15 -2.72
CA VAL A 112 18.04 5.37 -1.27
C VAL A 112 17.02 4.40 -0.67
N ARG A 113 17.51 3.34 -0.02
CA ARG A 113 16.62 2.29 0.50
C ARG A 113 17.24 1.52 1.65
N THR A 114 16.40 0.87 2.45
CA THR A 114 16.79 -0.19 3.38
C THR A 114 16.08 -1.48 3.00
N VAL A 115 16.77 -2.62 3.11
CA VAL A 115 16.16 -3.95 2.94
C VAL A 115 16.29 -4.69 4.27
N LEU A 116 15.16 -5.06 4.86
CA LEU A 116 15.08 -5.64 6.18
C LEU A 116 14.52 -7.07 6.06
N GLY A 117 15.30 -8.03 6.53
CA GLY A 117 14.86 -9.40 6.75
C GLY A 117 14.59 -9.70 8.21
N ARG A 118 14.23 -10.95 8.49
CA ARG A 118 13.94 -11.42 9.85
C ARG A 118 15.08 -11.17 10.84
N ASP A 119 16.31 -11.48 10.42
CA ASP A 119 17.51 -11.32 11.24
C ASP A 119 17.82 -9.84 11.51
N ASP A 120 17.61 -8.98 10.51
CA ASP A 120 17.73 -7.53 10.67
C ASP A 120 16.72 -7.02 11.69
N LEU A 121 15.49 -7.50 11.63
CA LEU A 121 14.43 -7.14 12.56
C LEU A 121 14.57 -7.82 13.92
N GLY A 122 15.53 -8.73 14.10
CA GLY A 122 15.72 -9.46 15.37
C GLY A 122 14.55 -10.35 15.76
N LEU A 123 13.79 -10.84 14.78
CA LEU A 123 12.65 -11.73 15.02
C LEU A 123 13.13 -13.09 15.55
N PRO A 124 12.40 -13.72 16.49
CA PRO A 124 12.78 -15.03 16.98
C PRO A 124 12.71 -16.08 15.88
N THR A 125 13.64 -17.04 15.91
CA THR A 125 13.57 -18.24 15.07
C THR A 125 12.60 -19.24 15.69
N GLY A 126 11.62 -19.74 14.93
CA GLY A 126 10.75 -20.82 15.40
C GLY A 126 11.56 -22.11 15.65
N SER A 127 11.37 -22.76 16.80
CA SER A 127 11.91 -24.09 17.06
C SER A 127 11.04 -25.19 16.41
N GLY A 128 11.68 -26.30 16.00
CA GLY A 128 11.00 -27.54 15.63
C GLY A 128 10.58 -27.71 14.16
N ARG A 129 9.86 -28.81 13.89
CA ARG A 129 9.40 -29.26 12.55
C ARG A 129 8.37 -28.32 11.90
N GLN A 130 7.97 -27.26 12.61
CA GLN A 130 7.05 -26.18 12.21
C GLN A 130 7.78 -24.86 11.86
N ALA A 131 9.11 -24.88 11.65
CA ALA A 131 9.90 -23.72 11.25
C ALA A 131 9.34 -22.94 10.04
N THR A 132 8.51 -23.59 9.22
CA THR A 132 7.82 -22.99 8.06
C THR A 132 6.63 -22.09 8.43
N MET A 133 6.10 -22.17 9.65
CA MET A 133 5.03 -21.29 10.16
C MET A 133 5.58 -20.11 10.97
N GLY A 134 6.91 -20.01 11.10
CA GLY A 134 7.60 -18.92 11.76
C GLY A 134 8.03 -17.83 10.80
N GLU A 135 7.49 -17.74 9.58
CA GLU A 135 7.86 -16.73 8.60
C GLU A 135 7.30 -15.35 8.99
N MET A 136 7.85 -14.28 8.41
CA MET A 136 7.32 -12.93 8.60
C MET A 136 6.13 -12.82 7.66
N ASP A 137 4.96 -13.30 8.09
CA ASP A 137 3.79 -13.39 7.23
C ASP A 137 3.16 -12.01 6.97
N SER A 138 3.32 -11.11 7.93
CA SER A 138 2.92 -9.72 7.83
C SER A 138 4.01 -8.83 8.40
N ALA A 139 4.18 -7.66 7.78
CA ALA A 139 4.83 -6.55 8.45
C ALA A 139 4.21 -5.23 8.00
N THR A 140 4.08 -4.31 8.95
CA THR A 140 3.58 -2.95 8.78
C THR A 140 4.50 -1.99 9.56
N THR A 141 4.20 -0.70 9.51
CA THR A 141 4.96 0.34 10.19
C THR A 141 4.04 1.27 10.97
N ALA A 142 4.54 1.79 12.08
CA ALA A 142 3.88 2.80 12.91
C ALA A 142 4.88 3.33 13.94
N ASP A 143 4.77 4.58 14.38
CA ASP A 143 5.50 5.11 15.54
C ASP A 143 4.76 4.72 16.83
N LEU A 144 5.03 3.52 17.36
CA LEU A 144 4.28 2.98 18.49
C LEU A 144 4.71 3.59 19.83
N ASP A 145 5.94 4.11 19.94
CA ASP A 145 6.39 4.76 21.17
C ASP A 145 6.41 6.29 21.13
N GLY A 146 5.97 6.89 20.01
CA GLY A 146 5.82 8.33 19.85
C GLY A 146 7.15 9.07 19.78
N ASP A 147 8.21 8.42 19.30
CA ASP A 147 9.56 9.00 19.22
C ASP A 147 9.83 9.75 17.91
N GLY A 148 8.85 9.75 17.00
CA GLY A 148 8.83 10.38 15.70
C GLY A 148 9.42 9.52 14.58
N TYR A 149 9.83 8.28 14.85
CA TYR A 149 10.37 7.39 13.82
C TYR A 149 9.52 6.15 13.71
N ALA A 150 9.12 5.79 12.50
CA ALA A 150 8.32 4.59 12.31
C ALA A 150 9.08 3.33 12.80
N ASP A 151 8.40 2.54 13.61
CA ASP A 151 8.80 1.19 13.99
C ASP A 151 8.39 0.20 12.90
N VAL A 152 9.07 -0.93 12.83
CA VAL A 152 8.64 -2.06 11.98
C VAL A 152 7.98 -3.11 12.86
N ILE A 153 6.69 -3.38 12.61
CA ILE A 153 5.92 -4.39 13.31
C ILE A 153 5.80 -5.60 12.40
N ALA A 154 6.28 -6.75 12.84
CA ALA A 154 6.23 -7.99 12.08
C ALA A 154 5.73 -9.15 12.93
N THR A 155 5.05 -10.11 12.31
CA THR A 155 4.61 -11.32 13.02
C THR A 155 5.71 -12.38 13.07
N ALA A 156 5.79 -13.09 14.19
CA ALA A 156 6.60 -14.30 14.30
C ALA A 156 5.93 -15.33 15.21
N THR A 157 6.14 -16.60 14.88
CA THR A 157 5.58 -17.75 15.62
C THR A 157 6.64 -18.37 16.51
N LYS A 158 6.30 -18.58 17.78
CA LYS A 158 7.13 -19.27 18.78
C LYS A 158 6.42 -20.51 19.34
N GLU A 159 7.17 -21.40 19.98
CA GLU A 159 6.58 -22.47 20.80
C GLU A 159 5.91 -21.87 22.06
N ARG A 160 4.78 -22.44 22.45
CA ARG A 160 4.09 -22.10 23.71
C ARG A 160 4.82 -22.73 24.90
N ASP A 161 4.68 -22.10 26.08
CA ASP A 161 5.13 -22.71 27.32
C ASP A 161 4.32 -24.01 27.57
N PRO A 162 4.98 -25.17 27.71
CA PRO A 162 4.29 -26.42 28.04
C PRO A 162 3.45 -26.35 29.32
N ALA A 163 3.78 -25.43 30.24
CA ALA A 163 3.02 -25.21 31.48
C ALA A 163 1.73 -24.42 31.28
N SER A 164 1.60 -23.63 30.19
CA SER A 164 0.40 -22.85 29.88
C SER A 164 -0.50 -23.52 28.82
N SER A 165 -0.03 -24.60 28.18
CA SER A 165 -0.79 -25.35 27.18
C SER A 165 -1.86 -26.27 27.78
N GLU A 166 -2.86 -25.73 28.47
CA GLU A 166 -4.07 -26.49 28.84
C GLU A 166 -4.91 -26.85 27.59
N ARG A 167 -4.71 -26.13 26.48
CA ARG A 167 -5.27 -26.43 25.15
C ARG A 167 -4.41 -27.47 24.43
N VAL A 168 -4.70 -28.75 24.67
CA VAL A 168 -3.94 -29.96 24.27
C VAL A 168 -3.53 -30.09 22.78
N HIS A 169 -3.90 -29.15 21.88
CA HIS A 169 -3.65 -29.27 20.43
C HIS A 169 -2.94 -28.09 19.76
N ILE A 170 -2.64 -27.00 20.48
CA ILE A 170 -1.92 -25.84 19.89
C ILE A 170 -0.60 -25.67 20.63
N THR A 171 0.50 -26.00 19.96
CA THR A 171 1.87 -25.95 20.52
C THR A 171 2.60 -24.66 20.20
N THR A 172 2.02 -23.79 19.36
CA THR A 172 2.64 -22.55 18.90
C THR A 172 1.76 -21.33 19.14
N GLN A 173 2.39 -20.17 19.20
CA GLN A 173 1.75 -18.86 19.41
C GLN A 173 2.39 -17.86 18.43
N THR A 174 1.58 -17.26 17.58
CA THR A 174 1.99 -16.15 16.72
C THR A 174 1.71 -14.84 17.45
N LEU A 175 2.70 -13.94 17.48
CA LEU A 175 2.61 -12.63 18.10
C LEU A 175 3.16 -11.55 17.16
N PRO A 176 2.71 -10.30 17.26
CA PRO A 176 3.44 -9.16 16.72
C PRO A 176 4.73 -8.92 17.52
N TYR A 177 5.76 -8.50 16.82
CA TYR A 177 7.05 -8.08 17.36
C TYR A 177 7.40 -6.71 16.80
N ILE A 178 7.95 -5.85 17.64
CA ILE A 178 8.33 -4.48 17.30
C ILE A 178 9.85 -4.42 17.16
N ALA A 179 10.30 -4.05 15.97
CA ALA A 179 11.66 -3.58 15.74
C ALA A 179 11.65 -2.05 15.80
N TRP A 180 12.04 -1.55 16.97
CA TRP A 180 12.01 -0.14 17.32
C TRP A 180 12.85 0.74 16.38
N GLY A 181 12.21 1.79 15.86
CA GLY A 181 12.73 2.81 14.97
C GLY A 181 13.67 3.80 15.66
N GLY A 182 14.14 4.76 14.87
CA GLY A 182 15.01 5.84 15.34
C GLY A 182 15.73 6.54 14.17
N PRO A 183 16.64 7.50 14.43
CA PRO A 183 17.29 8.32 13.40
C PRO A 183 18.13 7.58 12.33
N GLY A 184 18.29 6.27 12.46
CA GLY A 184 18.95 5.42 11.46
C GLY A 184 18.07 4.27 10.96
N GLY A 185 16.76 4.35 11.19
CA GLY A 185 15.83 3.24 11.08
C GLY A 185 15.97 2.22 12.22
N PRO A 186 15.29 1.07 12.12
CA PRO A 186 15.33 0.04 13.15
C PRO A 186 16.74 -0.52 13.35
N ARG A 187 17.10 -0.75 14.63
CA ARG A 187 18.43 -1.25 14.98
C ARG A 187 18.61 -2.71 14.59
N ARG A 188 19.32 -2.92 13.48
CA ARG A 188 19.58 -4.25 12.92
C ARG A 188 20.16 -5.23 13.95
N GLY A 189 19.60 -6.44 14.01
CA GLY A 189 20.09 -7.55 14.84
C GLY A 189 19.84 -7.40 16.35
N THR A 190 19.17 -6.33 16.78
CA THR A 190 18.69 -6.22 18.18
C THR A 190 17.42 -7.06 18.32
N PRO A 191 17.26 -7.88 19.37
CA PRO A 191 16.04 -8.66 19.55
C PRO A 191 14.79 -7.78 19.50
N ALA A 192 13.82 -8.17 18.68
CA ALA A 192 12.54 -7.48 18.61
C ALA A 192 11.76 -7.63 19.92
N THR A 193 11.00 -6.61 20.30
CA THR A 193 10.15 -6.65 21.49
C THR A 193 8.82 -7.34 21.13
N PRO A 194 8.42 -8.44 21.79
CA PRO A 194 7.10 -9.02 21.59
C PRO A 194 6.02 -8.08 22.13
N VAL A 195 4.95 -7.86 21.37
CA VAL A 195 3.76 -7.14 21.86
C VAL A 195 3.06 -7.99 22.93
N ARG A 196 2.73 -7.36 24.06
CA ARG A 196 1.93 -8.00 25.13
C ARG A 196 0.45 -7.90 24.79
N LEU A 197 -0.16 -9.04 24.52
CA LEU A 197 -1.62 -9.14 24.38
C LEU A 197 -2.29 -9.20 25.76
N ALA A 198 -3.61 -9.00 25.81
CA ALA A 198 -4.39 -8.94 27.05
C ALA A 198 -4.21 -10.17 27.96
N ASP A 199 -4.21 -11.37 27.35
CA ASP A 199 -3.96 -12.63 28.04
C ASP A 199 -2.62 -13.22 27.61
N ALA A 200 -1.84 -13.76 28.54
CA ALA A 200 -0.51 -14.34 28.25
C ALA A 200 -0.55 -15.51 27.26
N ASP A 201 -1.69 -16.21 27.20
CA ASP A 201 -1.95 -17.31 26.28
C ASP A 201 -2.60 -16.88 24.95
N ASP A 202 -2.89 -15.60 24.76
CA ASP A 202 -3.45 -15.13 23.50
C ASP A 202 -2.43 -15.19 22.38
N GLY A 203 -2.88 -15.61 21.21
CA GLY A 203 -2.09 -15.57 19.98
C GLY A 203 -2.93 -14.96 18.87
N LEU A 204 -2.28 -14.72 17.76
CA LEU A 204 -2.94 -14.30 16.53
C LEU A 204 -3.23 -15.51 15.64
N GLU A 205 -4.26 -15.37 14.79
CA GLU A 205 -4.43 -16.31 13.69
C GLU A 205 -3.29 -16.06 12.69
N ASN A 206 -2.46 -17.10 12.50
CA ASN A 206 -1.30 -17.02 11.64
C ASN A 206 -1.77 -16.78 10.20
N TRP A 207 -1.07 -15.86 9.50
CA TRP A 207 -1.24 -15.49 8.08
C TRP A 207 -2.12 -14.28 7.80
N ARG A 208 -2.53 -13.53 8.84
CA ARG A 208 -3.35 -12.33 8.67
C ARG A 208 -2.55 -11.05 8.83
N PRO A 209 -2.86 -10.02 8.02
CA PRO A 209 -2.24 -8.72 8.18
C PRO A 209 -2.62 -8.07 9.52
N LEU A 210 -1.67 -7.33 10.08
CA LEU A 210 -1.91 -6.42 11.20
C LEU A 210 -2.45 -5.10 10.66
N ALA A 211 -3.36 -4.48 11.39
CA ALA A 211 -3.83 -3.12 11.09
C ALA A 211 -3.24 -2.13 12.10
N THR A 212 -2.77 -0.99 11.60
CA THR A 212 -2.27 0.16 12.36
C THR A 212 -3.23 1.32 12.16
N GLY A 213 -3.49 2.10 13.20
CA GLY A 213 -4.39 3.26 13.15
C GLY A 213 -4.20 4.13 14.38
N ASP A 214 -4.81 5.31 14.45
CA ASP A 214 -5.07 6.02 15.70
C ASP A 214 -6.56 5.84 16.01
N PHE A 215 -6.94 4.74 16.66
CA PHE A 215 -8.35 4.35 16.78
C PHE A 215 -9.12 5.17 17.83
N ASN A 216 -8.44 6.02 18.59
CA ASN A 216 -9.03 6.94 19.56
C ASN A 216 -8.74 8.43 19.30
N GLY A 217 -8.00 8.77 18.26
CA GLY A 217 -7.68 10.15 17.89
C GLY A 217 -6.85 10.89 18.94
N ASP A 218 -5.98 10.17 19.66
CA ASP A 218 -5.14 10.76 20.70
C ASP A 218 -3.73 11.15 20.21
N GLY A 219 -3.44 10.88 18.93
CA GLY A 219 -2.16 11.14 18.28
C GLY A 219 -1.11 10.06 18.51
N HIS A 220 -1.45 8.95 19.18
CA HIS A 220 -0.59 7.78 19.31
C HIS A 220 -1.04 6.68 18.36
N HIS A 221 -0.07 5.94 17.81
CA HIS A 221 -0.39 4.85 16.91
C HIS A 221 -0.74 3.59 17.71
N ASP A 222 -1.81 2.95 17.27
CA ASP A 222 -2.42 1.76 17.83
C ASP A 222 -2.23 0.55 16.93
N LEU A 223 -2.48 -0.64 17.48
CA LEU A 223 -2.53 -1.89 16.74
C LEU A 223 -3.89 -2.58 16.88
N ALA A 224 -4.47 -3.04 15.77
CA ALA A 224 -5.62 -3.93 15.75
C ALA A 224 -5.21 -5.31 15.21
N THR A 225 -5.58 -6.37 15.96
CA THR A 225 -5.13 -7.74 15.68
C THR A 225 -6.26 -8.76 15.86
N VAL A 226 -6.44 -9.65 14.89
CA VAL A 226 -7.42 -10.75 15.01
C VAL A 226 -6.86 -11.83 15.93
N ARG A 227 -7.65 -12.21 16.93
CA ARG A 227 -7.26 -13.27 17.86
C ARG A 227 -7.25 -14.63 17.14
N GLN A 228 -6.48 -15.58 17.67
CA GLN A 228 -6.35 -16.94 17.13
C GLN A 228 -7.69 -17.69 16.98
N SER A 229 -8.75 -17.24 17.67
CA SER A 229 -10.10 -17.77 17.51
C SER A 229 -10.75 -17.42 16.17
N GLY A 230 -10.33 -16.31 15.53
CA GLY A 230 -11.01 -15.68 14.40
C GLY A 230 -12.39 -15.10 14.75
N LYS A 231 -12.77 -15.03 16.03
CA LYS A 231 -14.11 -14.68 16.53
C LYS A 231 -14.18 -13.36 17.30
N ASP A 232 -13.05 -12.70 17.45
CA ASP A 232 -12.88 -11.43 18.11
C ASP A 232 -11.50 -10.88 17.74
N PHE A 233 -11.29 -9.60 18.04
CA PHE A 233 -10.03 -8.92 17.80
C PHE A 233 -9.68 -8.01 18.97
N HIS A 234 -8.39 -7.75 19.13
CA HIS A 234 -7.89 -6.76 20.09
C HIS A 234 -7.61 -5.46 19.37
N VAL A 235 -7.87 -4.34 20.05
CA VAL A 235 -7.21 -3.06 19.80
C VAL A 235 -6.29 -2.77 20.98
N LEU A 236 -5.02 -2.57 20.68
CA LEU A 236 -3.97 -2.19 21.61
C LEU A 236 -3.66 -0.72 21.35
N TYR A 237 -4.15 0.13 22.25
CA TYR A 237 -4.04 1.57 22.18
C TYR A 237 -2.68 2.03 22.70
N GLY A 238 -1.99 2.84 21.89
CA GLY A 238 -0.71 3.44 22.21
C GLY A 238 -0.79 4.51 23.31
N PRO A 239 0.36 5.08 23.70
CA PRO A 239 1.69 4.68 23.26
C PRO A 239 2.11 3.34 23.87
N PHE A 240 3.08 2.68 23.24
CA PHE A 240 3.66 1.43 23.70
C PHE A 240 4.96 1.66 24.49
N GLY A 241 5.13 0.92 25.58
CA GLY A 241 6.41 0.81 26.26
C GLY A 241 7.41 -0.02 25.46
N ARG A 242 8.71 0.25 25.61
CA ARG A 242 9.79 -0.56 25.00
C ARG A 242 9.82 -2.03 25.47
N ASP A 243 9.00 -2.38 26.46
CA ASP A 243 8.75 -3.74 26.93
C ASP A 243 7.53 -4.42 26.28
N GLY A 244 6.89 -3.74 25.31
CA GLY A 244 5.83 -4.25 24.44
C GLY A 244 4.42 -4.06 24.99
N GLU A 245 4.26 -3.33 26.09
CA GLU A 245 2.96 -3.06 26.71
C GLU A 245 2.30 -1.83 26.11
N ALA A 246 1.06 -1.99 25.64
CA ALA A 246 0.21 -0.88 25.19
C ALA A 246 -0.36 -0.10 26.39
N ALA A 247 -0.66 1.18 26.24
CA ALA A 247 -1.27 1.99 27.30
C ALA A 247 -2.65 1.44 27.73
N ARG A 248 -3.40 0.89 26.77
CA ARG A 248 -4.70 0.25 27.02
C ARG A 248 -4.94 -0.85 26.00
N THR A 249 -5.51 -1.98 26.41
CA THR A 249 -5.98 -3.02 25.48
C THR A 249 -7.47 -3.23 25.65
N GLN A 250 -8.19 -3.37 24.54
CA GLN A 250 -9.61 -3.67 24.52
C GLN A 250 -9.92 -4.78 23.52
N THR A 251 -10.70 -5.76 23.96
CA THR A 251 -11.24 -6.80 23.09
C THR A 251 -12.58 -6.37 22.53
N TYR A 252 -12.73 -6.50 21.22
CA TYR A 252 -13.96 -6.23 20.49
C TYR A 252 -14.62 -7.54 20.07
N ALA A 253 -15.91 -7.67 20.38
CA ALA A 253 -16.71 -8.77 19.88
C ALA A 253 -16.84 -8.70 18.35
N ASN A 254 -16.94 -9.85 17.69
CA ASN A 254 -17.08 -9.89 16.24
C ASN A 254 -18.38 -9.18 15.76
N PRO A 255 -18.27 -8.06 15.02
CA PRO A 255 -19.43 -7.33 14.52
C PRO A 255 -20.16 -8.06 13.38
N LEU A 256 -19.57 -9.12 12.82
CA LEU A 256 -20.18 -9.98 11.80
C LEU A 256 -21.26 -10.91 12.38
N GLY A 257 -21.31 -11.04 13.72
CA GLY A 257 -22.25 -11.87 14.45
C GLY A 257 -21.69 -13.24 14.86
N PRO A 258 -22.46 -14.08 15.56
CA PRO A 258 -21.95 -15.30 16.19
C PRO A 258 -21.37 -16.35 15.22
N SER A 259 -21.92 -16.44 14.01
CA SER A 259 -21.46 -17.38 12.98
C SER A 259 -20.24 -16.88 12.22
N GLY A 260 -20.07 -15.56 12.10
CA GLY A 260 -19.01 -14.96 11.32
C GLY A 260 -17.62 -15.31 11.85
N GLN A 261 -16.67 -15.47 10.95
CA GLN A 261 -15.25 -15.49 11.27
C GLN A 261 -14.68 -14.23 10.65
N ILE A 262 -13.86 -13.49 11.38
CA ILE A 262 -13.09 -12.40 10.79
C ILE A 262 -12.12 -13.05 9.79
N ALA A 263 -11.73 -12.39 8.71
CA ALA A 263 -10.62 -12.75 7.81
C ALA A 263 -9.50 -11.70 7.93
N GLU A 264 -9.86 -10.44 7.69
CA GLU A 264 -8.91 -9.34 7.63
C GLU A 264 -9.48 -8.11 8.35
N LEU A 265 -8.57 -7.23 8.75
CA LEU A 265 -8.85 -5.91 9.29
C LEU A 265 -8.22 -4.90 8.34
N TYR A 266 -9.02 -3.95 7.85
CA TYR A 266 -8.53 -2.84 7.04
C TYR A 266 -8.72 -1.56 7.85
N ALA A 267 -7.61 -0.87 8.14
CA ALA A 267 -7.63 0.44 8.75
C ALA A 267 -7.41 1.51 7.67
N ASP A 268 -7.95 2.68 7.94
CA ASP A 268 -7.59 3.90 7.23
C ASP A 268 -6.14 4.33 7.57
N ALA A 269 -5.59 5.27 6.79
CA ALA A 269 -4.29 5.87 7.06
C ALA A 269 -4.30 6.68 8.38
N ILE A 270 -3.13 6.81 9.00
CA ILE A 270 -2.95 7.68 10.17
C ILE A 270 -2.58 9.06 9.66
N ASP A 271 -3.50 10.01 9.76
CA ASP A 271 -3.32 11.40 9.32
C ASP A 271 -3.47 12.43 10.47
N GLY A 272 -3.20 11.98 11.70
CA GLY A 272 -2.83 12.79 12.87
C GLY A 272 -3.96 13.57 13.56
N ASP A 273 -4.99 13.99 12.83
CA ASP A 273 -6.02 14.90 13.37
C ASP A 273 -7.38 14.23 13.60
N ARG A 274 -7.52 12.94 13.30
CA ARG A 274 -8.78 12.20 13.47
C ARG A 274 -8.59 10.74 13.89
N PRO A 275 -9.58 10.19 14.60
CA PRO A 275 -9.65 8.76 14.81
C PRO A 275 -9.77 7.99 13.48
N THR A 276 -8.96 6.95 13.31
CA THR A 276 -8.91 6.04 12.16
C THR A 276 -10.04 5.02 12.24
N ASP A 277 -10.90 4.91 11.22
CA ASP A 277 -11.95 3.88 11.18
C ASP A 277 -11.38 2.49 10.85
N LEU A 278 -12.15 1.43 11.14
CA LEU A 278 -11.74 0.05 10.89
C LEU A 278 -12.83 -0.76 10.17
N VAL A 279 -12.51 -1.40 9.05
CA VAL A 279 -13.35 -2.41 8.42
C VAL A 279 -12.96 -3.81 8.89
N VAL A 280 -13.94 -4.55 9.41
CA VAL A 280 -13.83 -5.97 9.75
C VAL A 280 -14.40 -6.79 8.58
N HIS A 281 -13.55 -7.56 7.93
CA HIS A 281 -13.90 -8.39 6.77
C HIS A 281 -14.16 -9.82 7.18
N GLU A 282 -15.18 -10.47 6.62
CA GLU A 282 -15.54 -11.85 6.94
C GLU A 282 -14.66 -12.87 6.20
N ARG A 283 -14.43 -14.00 6.85
CA ARG A 283 -13.89 -15.20 6.22
C ARG A 283 -15.02 -16.00 5.62
N GLY A 284 -14.95 -16.20 4.31
CA GLY A 284 -15.84 -17.05 3.53
C GLY A 284 -15.03 -18.06 2.75
N ASP A 285 -15.74 -19.04 2.18
CA ASP A 285 -15.18 -19.93 1.16
C ASP A 285 -15.10 -19.21 -0.21
N ASP A 286 -15.79 -18.06 -0.34
CA ASP A 286 -15.77 -17.15 -1.46
C ASP A 286 -14.82 -15.96 -1.20
N ASP A 287 -14.17 -15.45 -2.25
CA ASP A 287 -13.34 -14.23 -2.16
C ASP A 287 -14.18 -12.96 -1.91
N GLN A 288 -15.52 -13.06 -1.82
CA GLN A 288 -16.46 -11.93 -1.81
C GLN A 288 -17.42 -11.99 -0.62
N THR A 289 -16.92 -11.58 0.54
CA THR A 289 -17.61 -11.79 1.81
C THR A 289 -18.20 -10.50 2.37
N LYS A 290 -18.94 -10.63 3.47
CA LYS A 290 -19.52 -9.48 4.19
C LYS A 290 -18.42 -8.67 4.88
N SER A 291 -18.58 -7.35 4.89
CA SER A 291 -17.73 -6.44 5.67
C SER A 291 -18.57 -5.57 6.60
N VAL A 292 -17.98 -5.16 7.73
CA VAL A 292 -18.59 -4.19 8.66
C VAL A 292 -17.60 -3.08 8.95
N LEU A 293 -18.02 -1.82 8.71
CA LEU A 293 -17.28 -0.62 9.10
C LEU A 293 -17.59 -0.25 10.55
N LEU A 294 -16.54 -0.20 11.37
CA LEU A 294 -16.56 0.33 12.73
C LEU A 294 -15.99 1.74 12.71
N THR A 295 -16.81 2.71 13.13
CA THR A 295 -16.35 4.09 13.25
C THR A 295 -15.56 4.29 14.54
N ALA A 296 -14.46 5.02 14.46
CA ALA A 296 -13.64 5.42 15.59
C ALA A 296 -14.11 6.74 16.23
N GLY A 297 -13.68 6.95 17.48
CA GLY A 297 -14.00 8.11 18.30
C GLY A 297 -13.10 8.16 19.53
N PRO A 298 -13.21 9.19 20.40
CA PRO A 298 -12.28 9.40 21.53
C PRO A 298 -12.21 8.25 22.54
N ASP A 299 -13.23 7.38 22.59
CA ASP A 299 -13.27 6.19 23.46
C ASP A 299 -12.77 4.91 22.75
N GLY A 300 -12.32 5.01 21.49
CA GLY A 300 -11.95 3.90 20.62
C GLY A 300 -12.99 3.60 19.53
N LEU A 301 -12.91 2.40 18.96
CA LEU A 301 -13.89 1.91 17.98
C LEU A 301 -15.29 1.72 18.59
N ALA A 302 -16.32 1.95 17.77
CA ALA A 302 -17.69 1.61 18.10
C ALA A 302 -17.89 0.07 18.25
N SER A 303 -18.78 -0.33 19.17
CA SER A 303 -19.10 -1.75 19.41
C SER A 303 -20.04 -2.37 18.37
N THR A 304 -20.66 -1.54 17.53
CA THR A 304 -21.50 -1.92 16.40
C THR A 304 -21.08 -1.12 15.19
N GLY A 305 -21.22 -1.70 13.99
CA GLY A 305 -20.83 -1.04 12.75
C GLY A 305 -21.89 -1.06 11.67
N ARG A 306 -21.60 -0.33 10.60
CA ARG A 306 -22.39 -0.32 9.37
C ARG A 306 -22.01 -1.53 8.53
N THR A 307 -23.00 -2.35 8.18
CA THR A 307 -22.77 -3.43 7.21
C THR A 307 -22.54 -2.82 5.83
N LEU A 308 -21.43 -3.18 5.21
CA LEU A 308 -21.10 -2.80 3.84
C LEU A 308 -21.59 -3.88 2.88
N ARG A 309 -21.60 -3.59 1.57
CA ARG A 309 -21.84 -4.58 0.54
C ARG A 309 -20.80 -5.70 0.61
N LYS A 310 -21.16 -6.85 0.06
CA LYS A 310 -20.17 -7.89 -0.22
C LYS A 310 -19.21 -7.40 -1.30
N GLY A 311 -17.94 -7.75 -1.14
CA GLY A 311 -16.87 -7.34 -2.04
C GLY A 311 -15.56 -7.99 -1.65
N ASN A 312 -14.52 -7.73 -2.44
CA ASN A 312 -13.21 -8.34 -2.30
C ASN A 312 -12.05 -7.33 -2.31
N ALA A 313 -12.34 -6.04 -2.39
CA ALA A 313 -11.35 -4.99 -2.24
C ALA A 313 -11.98 -3.77 -1.55
N ILE A 314 -11.20 -3.14 -0.66
CA ILE A 314 -11.62 -2.04 0.19
C ILE A 314 -10.57 -0.93 0.11
N ALA A 315 -10.99 0.33 0.05
CA ALA A 315 -10.13 1.49 0.21
C ALA A 315 -10.83 2.55 1.07
N PHE A 316 -10.05 3.26 1.87
CA PHE A 316 -10.46 4.48 2.54
C PHE A 316 -9.96 5.69 1.74
N GLY A 317 -10.74 6.76 1.72
CA GLY A 317 -10.42 8.01 1.02
C GLY A 317 -11.50 9.06 1.26
N ASP A 318 -11.19 10.35 1.13
CA ASP A 318 -12.17 11.43 1.10
C ASP A 318 -12.74 11.58 -0.32
N PHE A 319 -13.66 10.68 -0.69
CA PHE A 319 -14.21 10.61 -2.04
C PHE A 319 -15.31 11.65 -2.29
N ASP A 320 -15.79 12.34 -1.25
CA ASP A 320 -16.82 13.38 -1.35
C ASP A 320 -16.34 14.80 -0.96
N GLY A 321 -15.05 14.95 -0.67
CA GLY A 321 -14.34 16.22 -0.45
C GLY A 321 -14.80 16.94 0.82
N ASP A 322 -15.23 16.21 1.85
CA ASP A 322 -15.76 16.80 3.09
C ASP A 322 -14.77 16.83 4.27
N GLY A 323 -13.53 16.40 4.02
CA GLY A 323 -12.45 16.26 4.98
C GLY A 323 -12.56 15.01 5.83
N LYS A 324 -13.52 14.12 5.59
CA LYS A 324 -13.70 12.87 6.34
C LYS A 324 -13.48 11.68 5.43
N ARG A 325 -12.87 10.62 5.96
CA ARG A 325 -12.72 9.40 5.18
C ARG A 325 -14.06 8.71 5.02
N ASP A 326 -14.27 8.32 3.78
CA ASP A 326 -15.29 7.43 3.28
C ASP A 326 -14.69 6.05 3.02
N VAL A 327 -15.54 5.08 2.67
CA VAL A 327 -15.11 3.72 2.34
C VAL A 327 -15.63 3.30 0.98
N ALA A 328 -14.73 2.88 0.09
CA ALA A 328 -15.08 2.22 -1.15
C ALA A 328 -14.98 0.70 -1.00
N VAL A 329 -15.99 -0.03 -1.47
CA VAL A 329 -15.99 -1.51 -1.49
C VAL A 329 -16.30 -2.01 -2.90
N ALA A 330 -15.35 -2.72 -3.50
CA ALA A 330 -15.45 -3.24 -4.85
C ALA A 330 -15.74 -4.75 -4.87
N ASP A 331 -16.48 -5.16 -5.90
CA ASP A 331 -16.79 -6.53 -6.27
C ASP A 331 -16.33 -6.72 -7.71
N SER A 332 -15.23 -7.44 -7.88
CA SER A 332 -14.69 -7.74 -9.21
C SER A 332 -15.50 -8.78 -9.97
N GLY A 333 -16.41 -9.47 -9.30
CA GLY A 333 -17.21 -10.56 -9.83
C GLY A 333 -16.52 -11.91 -9.83
N SER A 334 -15.48 -12.13 -9.01
CA SER A 334 -14.80 -13.44 -8.95
C SER A 334 -15.71 -14.60 -8.52
N ARG A 335 -16.80 -14.31 -7.78
CA ARG A 335 -17.83 -15.33 -7.41
C ARG A 335 -18.70 -15.81 -8.55
N ASN A 336 -18.61 -15.23 -9.75
CA ASN A 336 -19.52 -15.56 -10.85
C ASN A 336 -19.25 -16.92 -11.50
N ASP A 337 -18.31 -17.70 -10.97
CA ASP A 337 -18.00 -19.07 -11.38
C ASP A 337 -18.57 -20.13 -10.41
N GLU A 338 -19.38 -19.75 -9.40
CA GLU A 338 -19.92 -20.65 -8.35
C GLU A 338 -21.43 -20.94 -8.46
N PRO A 339 -21.94 -22.11 -8.01
CA PRO A 339 -23.37 -22.43 -8.05
C PRO A 339 -24.25 -21.38 -7.34
N GLY A 340 -25.28 -20.87 -8.03
CA GLY A 340 -26.21 -19.87 -7.49
C GLY A 340 -25.91 -18.43 -7.91
N TYR A 341 -24.75 -18.16 -8.53
CA TYR A 341 -24.44 -16.86 -9.15
C TYR A 341 -25.50 -16.42 -10.18
N GLU A 342 -26.25 -17.37 -10.77
CA GLU A 342 -27.31 -17.07 -11.75
C GLU A 342 -28.47 -16.27 -11.14
N THR A 343 -28.53 -16.18 -9.80
CA THR A 343 -29.54 -15.43 -9.07
C THR A 343 -29.13 -13.99 -8.77
N GLU A 344 -27.87 -13.63 -9.00
CA GLU A 344 -27.38 -12.29 -8.72
C GLU A 344 -27.71 -11.31 -9.87
N PRO A 345 -28.10 -10.07 -9.56
CA PRO A 345 -28.24 -9.03 -10.57
C PRO A 345 -26.91 -8.75 -11.29
N ALA A 346 -26.97 -8.54 -12.61
CA ALA A 346 -25.79 -8.38 -13.47
C ALA A 346 -24.99 -7.09 -13.21
N ASP A 347 -25.52 -6.18 -12.41
CA ASP A 347 -24.94 -4.91 -11.97
C ASP A 347 -24.16 -5.03 -10.66
N VAL A 348 -24.26 -6.15 -9.94
CA VAL A 348 -23.46 -6.36 -8.71
C VAL A 348 -22.02 -6.77 -9.04
N SER A 349 -21.83 -7.55 -10.09
CA SER A 349 -20.51 -7.96 -10.59
C SER A 349 -19.79 -6.81 -11.29
N GLN A 350 -18.47 -6.70 -11.08
CA GLN A 350 -17.65 -5.62 -11.64
C GLN A 350 -18.20 -4.24 -11.25
N SER A 351 -18.51 -4.08 -9.98
CA SER A 351 -19.06 -2.85 -9.43
C SER A 351 -18.39 -2.46 -8.13
N LEU A 352 -18.55 -1.21 -7.73
CA LEU A 352 -18.14 -0.74 -6.41
C LEU A 352 -19.21 0.18 -5.82
N SER A 353 -19.19 0.36 -4.50
CA SER A 353 -20.02 1.36 -3.82
C SER A 353 -19.15 2.18 -2.89
N VAL A 354 -19.42 3.48 -2.84
CA VAL A 354 -18.76 4.44 -1.95
C VAL A 354 -19.70 4.81 -0.81
N TYR A 355 -19.25 4.56 0.41
CA TYR A 355 -19.98 4.76 1.64
C TYR A 355 -19.51 6.03 2.32
N THR A 356 -20.19 7.14 2.05
CA THR A 356 -19.83 8.41 2.68
C THR A 356 -20.41 8.55 4.07
N ARG A 357 -19.77 9.37 4.91
CA ARG A 357 -20.26 9.70 6.27
C ARG A 357 -21.66 10.34 6.25
N ARG A 358 -21.98 11.11 5.22
CA ARG A 358 -23.30 11.77 5.05
C ARG A 358 -24.44 10.78 4.81
N MET A 359 -24.11 9.59 4.33
CA MET A 359 -25.07 8.54 3.96
C MET A 359 -25.37 7.55 5.10
N ALA A 360 -25.44 8.00 6.36
CA ALA A 360 -25.35 7.15 7.56
C ALA A 360 -26.25 5.90 7.60
N ASP A 361 -27.35 5.84 6.84
CA ASP A 361 -28.22 4.66 6.75
C ASP A 361 -28.65 4.26 5.32
N SER A 362 -28.18 4.95 4.28
CA SER A 362 -28.52 4.58 2.89
C SER A 362 -27.56 3.50 2.36
N THR A 363 -28.05 2.68 1.44
CA THR A 363 -27.17 1.83 0.63
C THR A 363 -26.80 2.62 -0.62
N PRO A 364 -25.51 2.85 -0.91
CA PRO A 364 -25.11 3.56 -2.13
C PRO A 364 -25.57 2.80 -3.37
N GLU A 365 -25.90 3.52 -4.43
CA GLU A 365 -26.07 2.88 -5.74
C GLU A 365 -24.70 2.35 -6.22
N PRO A 366 -24.60 1.08 -6.65
CA PRO A 366 -23.34 0.55 -7.18
C PRO A 366 -22.95 1.21 -8.50
N ILE A 367 -21.66 1.55 -8.61
CA ILE A 367 -21.03 2.05 -9.83
C ILE A 367 -20.49 0.87 -10.61
N ARG A 368 -20.94 0.68 -11.85
CA ARG A 368 -20.41 -0.36 -12.74
C ARG A 368 -19.04 0.07 -13.30
N ILE A 369 -18.03 -0.76 -13.08
CA ILE A 369 -16.67 -0.59 -13.61
C ILE A 369 -16.35 -1.78 -14.53
N PRO A 370 -16.56 -1.64 -15.86
CA PRO A 370 -16.28 -2.72 -16.80
C PRO A 370 -14.84 -3.23 -16.66
N ALA A 371 -14.68 -4.56 -16.59
CA ALA A 371 -13.38 -5.20 -16.41
C ALA A 371 -12.65 -4.89 -15.09
N LEU A 372 -13.34 -4.40 -14.06
CA LEU A 372 -12.78 -4.28 -12.70
C LEU A 372 -12.04 -5.55 -12.28
N GLY A 373 -10.80 -5.36 -11.83
CA GLY A 373 -9.92 -6.34 -11.20
C GLY A 373 -10.23 -6.48 -9.71
N GLY A 374 -9.82 -7.61 -9.14
CA GLY A 374 -10.21 -7.99 -7.79
C GLY A 374 -9.29 -7.55 -6.67
N ASP A 375 -8.09 -7.08 -6.96
CA ASP A 375 -7.02 -7.32 -6.01
C ASP A 375 -6.69 -6.07 -5.17
N VAL A 376 -6.83 -4.87 -5.73
CA VAL A 376 -6.36 -3.62 -5.11
C VAL A 376 -7.26 -2.44 -5.48
N LEU A 377 -7.64 -1.66 -4.47
CA LEU A 377 -8.14 -0.29 -4.58
C LEU A 377 -7.16 0.63 -3.84
N ALA A 378 -7.08 1.89 -4.26
CA ALA A 378 -6.39 2.94 -3.51
C ALA A 378 -7.13 4.26 -3.64
N ALA A 379 -6.97 5.14 -2.66
CA ALA A 379 -7.32 6.55 -2.75
C ALA A 379 -6.07 7.35 -3.09
N ALA A 380 -6.19 8.40 -3.89
CA ALA A 380 -5.11 9.33 -4.21
C ALA A 380 -5.68 10.69 -4.60
N ASP A 381 -5.29 11.76 -3.92
CA ASP A 381 -5.53 13.14 -4.38
C ASP A 381 -4.47 13.52 -5.41
N THR A 382 -4.68 13.15 -6.68
CA THR A 382 -3.65 13.34 -7.72
C THR A 382 -3.60 14.76 -8.31
N ASP A 383 -4.50 15.65 -7.89
CA ASP A 383 -4.53 17.04 -8.36
C ASP A 383 -4.57 18.11 -7.25
N GLY A 384 -4.45 17.67 -5.99
CA GLY A 384 -4.31 18.51 -4.81
C GLY A 384 -5.55 19.30 -4.46
N ASP A 385 -6.74 18.86 -4.92
CA ASP A 385 -8.00 19.56 -4.67
C ASP A 385 -8.63 19.21 -3.30
N GLY A 386 -8.05 18.23 -2.60
CA GLY A 386 -8.49 17.72 -1.31
C GLY A 386 -9.54 16.61 -1.41
N THR A 387 -9.93 16.20 -2.61
CA THR A 387 -10.83 15.08 -2.88
C THR A 387 -10.03 13.92 -3.47
N ASP A 388 -10.10 12.76 -2.85
CA ASP A 388 -9.36 11.61 -3.34
C ASP A 388 -10.02 11.04 -4.61
N GLU A 389 -9.24 10.75 -5.65
CA GLU A 389 -9.63 9.81 -6.68
C GLU A 389 -9.62 8.37 -6.15
N LEU A 390 -10.61 7.59 -6.58
CA LEU A 390 -10.59 6.15 -6.40
C LEU A 390 -9.83 5.46 -7.55
N ALA A 391 -8.65 4.94 -7.25
CA ALA A 391 -7.85 4.12 -8.15
C ALA A 391 -8.31 2.66 -8.16
N VAL A 392 -8.62 2.12 -9.34
CA VAL A 392 -9.10 0.75 -9.53
C VAL A 392 -8.27 -0.01 -10.55
N SER A 393 -7.85 -1.24 -10.22
CA SER A 393 -7.19 -2.13 -11.19
C SER A 393 -8.18 -2.73 -12.19
N LEU A 394 -7.76 -2.94 -13.45
CA LEU A 394 -8.56 -3.63 -14.46
C LEU A 394 -7.99 -5.03 -14.79
N ARG A 395 -8.86 -6.04 -14.97
CA ARG A 395 -8.51 -7.41 -15.42
C ARG A 395 -7.87 -7.45 -16.80
N THR A 396 -8.16 -6.46 -17.63
CA THR A 396 -7.54 -6.30 -18.95
C THR A 396 -6.13 -5.71 -18.89
N GLY A 397 -5.70 -5.26 -17.71
CA GLY A 397 -4.52 -4.42 -17.50
C GLY A 397 -4.86 -2.94 -17.48
N GLY A 398 -4.02 -2.18 -16.77
CA GLY A 398 -4.21 -0.76 -16.52
C GLY A 398 -4.97 -0.47 -15.23
N THR A 399 -4.93 0.81 -14.85
CA THR A 399 -5.63 1.36 -13.68
C THR A 399 -6.53 2.49 -14.15
N GLU A 400 -7.71 2.64 -13.57
CA GLU A 400 -8.51 3.86 -13.73
C GLU A 400 -8.50 4.67 -12.45
N LEU A 401 -8.34 5.99 -12.58
CA LEU A 401 -8.61 6.96 -11.52
C LEU A 401 -10.02 7.51 -11.74
N LEU A 402 -10.84 7.42 -10.71
CA LEU A 402 -12.25 7.75 -10.74
C LEU A 402 -12.54 8.86 -9.73
N THR A 403 -12.90 10.05 -10.23
CA THR A 403 -13.41 11.12 -9.37
C THR A 403 -14.90 10.87 -9.16
N ILE A 404 -15.28 10.59 -7.92
CA ILE A 404 -16.67 10.30 -7.52
C ILE A 404 -17.42 11.62 -7.35
N ARG A 405 -18.71 11.66 -7.69
CA ARG A 405 -19.51 12.88 -7.48
C ARG A 405 -19.81 13.04 -5.98
N PRO A 406 -19.44 14.16 -5.33
CA PRO A 406 -19.67 14.36 -3.90
C PRO A 406 -21.12 14.15 -3.44
N ASP A 407 -22.06 14.81 -4.11
CA ASP A 407 -23.50 14.76 -3.74
C ASP A 407 -24.23 13.52 -4.28
N ALA A 408 -23.56 12.70 -5.09
CA ALA A 408 -24.12 11.47 -5.65
C ALA A 408 -23.03 10.39 -5.75
N PRO A 409 -22.65 9.72 -4.64
CA PRO A 409 -21.56 8.75 -4.59
C PRO A 409 -21.75 7.48 -5.46
N GLY A 410 -22.85 7.40 -6.22
CA GLY A 410 -23.09 6.40 -7.28
C GLY A 410 -22.76 6.90 -8.70
N GLU A 411 -22.24 8.13 -8.85
CA GLU A 411 -21.90 8.72 -10.15
C GLU A 411 -20.42 9.07 -10.25
N ILE A 412 -19.83 8.84 -11.42
CA ILE A 412 -18.45 9.25 -11.75
C ILE A 412 -18.51 10.58 -12.50
N VAL A 413 -17.71 11.56 -12.05
CA VAL A 413 -17.57 12.86 -12.73
C VAL A 413 -16.43 12.82 -13.74
N HIS A 414 -15.29 12.26 -13.36
CA HIS A 414 -14.11 12.14 -14.20
C HIS A 414 -13.55 10.73 -14.18
N ARG A 415 -13.02 10.29 -15.32
CA ARG A 415 -12.38 8.99 -15.50
C ARG A 415 -11.08 9.19 -16.27
N ARG A 416 -9.98 8.78 -15.67
CA ARG A 416 -8.66 8.78 -16.29
C ARG A 416 -8.10 7.36 -16.30
N THR A 417 -7.55 6.91 -17.42
CA THR A 417 -6.96 5.57 -17.53
C THR A 417 -5.44 5.66 -17.58
N LEU A 418 -4.79 4.99 -16.64
CA LEU A 418 -3.34 4.80 -16.57
C LEU A 418 -2.98 3.46 -17.25
N ASP A 419 -2.84 3.47 -18.58
CA ASP A 419 -2.48 2.26 -19.34
C ASP A 419 -0.96 2.15 -19.52
N ARG A 420 -0.32 1.33 -18.67
CA ARG A 420 1.10 0.98 -18.78
C ARG A 420 1.21 -0.48 -19.21
N THR A 421 2.13 -0.77 -20.12
CA THR A 421 2.49 -2.14 -20.50
C THR A 421 4.00 -2.32 -20.61
N VAL A 422 4.49 -3.48 -20.18
CA VAL A 422 5.91 -3.81 -20.39
C VAL A 422 6.18 -4.25 -21.84
N PRO A 423 7.40 -4.05 -22.35
CA PRO A 423 7.77 -4.51 -23.69
C PRO A 423 7.68 -6.03 -23.86
N SER A 424 7.73 -6.48 -25.12
CA SER A 424 7.71 -7.91 -25.46
C SER A 424 8.89 -8.70 -24.94
N ARG A 425 9.97 -8.02 -24.57
CA ARG A 425 11.10 -8.59 -23.86
C ARG A 425 11.50 -7.71 -22.70
N VAL A 426 11.69 -8.34 -21.55
CA VAL A 426 12.14 -7.73 -20.31
C VAL A 426 13.36 -8.52 -19.84
N ASP A 427 14.48 -7.84 -19.63
CA ASP A 427 15.75 -8.42 -19.13
C ASP A 427 16.21 -9.66 -19.94
N GLY A 428 16.00 -9.61 -21.25
CA GLY A 428 16.37 -10.70 -22.16
C GLY A 428 15.36 -11.85 -22.23
N HIS A 429 14.27 -11.82 -21.49
CA HIS A 429 13.21 -12.84 -21.50
C HIS A 429 11.97 -12.37 -22.27
N GLY A 430 11.34 -13.27 -23.02
CA GLY A 430 10.10 -12.96 -23.75
C GLY A 430 8.89 -12.93 -22.82
N VAL A 431 8.08 -11.88 -22.89
CA VAL A 431 6.85 -11.71 -22.09
C VAL A 431 5.63 -11.88 -23.02
N PRO A 432 4.76 -12.89 -22.80
CA PRO A 432 3.51 -13.04 -23.57
C PRO A 432 2.59 -11.84 -23.38
N LYS A 433 1.82 -11.44 -24.41
CA LYS A 433 0.92 -10.26 -24.37
C LYS A 433 0.02 -10.23 -23.13
N LYS A 434 -0.56 -11.38 -22.76
CA LYS A 434 -1.46 -11.54 -21.59
C LYS A 434 -0.79 -11.34 -20.22
N ARG A 435 0.54 -11.19 -20.17
CA ARG A 435 1.31 -10.97 -18.94
C ARG A 435 2.06 -9.64 -18.94
N ARG A 436 1.72 -8.72 -19.86
CA ARG A 436 2.39 -7.41 -19.97
C ARG A 436 1.69 -6.28 -19.23
N ALA A 437 0.47 -6.55 -18.79
CA ALA A 437 -0.35 -5.60 -18.06
C ALA A 437 0.31 -5.20 -16.75
N VAL A 438 0.42 -3.90 -16.51
CA VAL A 438 0.76 -3.31 -15.22
C VAL A 438 -0.53 -3.21 -14.40
N LYS A 439 -0.42 -3.37 -13.07
CA LYS A 439 -1.54 -3.27 -12.12
C LYS A 439 -1.29 -2.16 -11.11
N LEU A 440 -2.36 -1.66 -10.47
CA LEU A 440 -2.24 -0.79 -9.28
C LEU A 440 -1.47 -1.53 -8.19
N TYR A 441 -0.56 -0.82 -7.54
CA TYR A 441 0.19 -1.29 -6.38
C TYR A 441 -0.22 -0.56 -5.10
N GLY A 442 -0.46 0.74 -5.19
CA GLY A 442 -0.88 1.60 -4.08
C GLY A 442 -0.81 3.07 -4.49
N ALA A 443 -0.91 3.97 -3.53
CA ALA A 443 -0.70 5.41 -3.71
C ALA A 443 -0.23 6.05 -2.40
N GLY A 444 0.29 7.27 -2.49
CA GLY A 444 0.64 8.13 -1.36
C GLY A 444 1.52 9.31 -1.78
N ASP A 445 1.54 10.35 -0.97
CA ASP A 445 2.38 11.56 -1.10
C ASP A 445 3.83 11.29 -0.66
N PHE A 446 4.65 10.69 -1.54
CA PHE A 446 6.02 10.28 -1.22
C PHE A 446 7.03 11.42 -1.26
N ASP A 447 6.63 12.58 -1.76
CA ASP A 447 7.47 13.76 -1.88
C ASP A 447 7.15 14.88 -0.87
N HIS A 448 5.97 14.74 -0.24
CA HIS A 448 5.36 15.58 0.78
C HIS A 448 4.99 16.98 0.28
N ASP A 449 4.46 17.07 -0.94
CA ASP A 449 3.98 18.31 -1.55
C ASP A 449 2.47 18.54 -1.42
N GLY A 450 1.73 17.52 -0.97
CA GLY A 450 0.29 17.54 -0.75
C GLY A 450 -0.54 16.92 -1.88
N GLU A 451 0.09 16.47 -2.97
CA GLU A 451 -0.52 15.62 -4.00
C GLU A 451 -0.09 14.16 -3.77
N ASP A 452 -0.95 13.19 -4.05
CA ASP A 452 -0.60 11.78 -3.94
C ASP A 452 -0.06 11.23 -5.26
N GLU A 453 1.05 10.48 -5.22
CA GLU A 453 1.47 9.68 -6.36
C GLU A 453 0.80 8.31 -6.38
N VAL A 454 0.40 7.88 -7.57
CA VAL A 454 -0.09 6.52 -7.82
C VAL A 454 1.08 5.61 -8.18
N VAL A 455 1.18 4.48 -7.50
CA VAL A 455 2.19 3.45 -7.77
C VAL A 455 1.57 2.32 -8.56
N LEU A 456 2.15 2.04 -9.73
CA LEU A 456 1.79 0.92 -10.58
C LEU A 456 2.94 -0.09 -10.61
N ALA A 457 2.64 -1.38 -10.68
CA ALA A 457 3.65 -2.42 -10.65
C ALA A 457 3.48 -3.49 -11.74
N TRP A 458 4.59 -4.15 -12.04
CA TRP A 458 4.67 -5.35 -12.87
C TRP A 458 5.69 -6.35 -12.34
N GLY A 459 5.37 -7.64 -12.39
CA GLY A 459 6.26 -8.75 -12.06
C GLY A 459 6.42 -9.75 -13.20
N PRO A 460 7.61 -10.36 -13.38
CA PRO A 460 7.82 -11.41 -14.38
C PRO A 460 7.19 -12.76 -14.00
N ASP A 461 6.81 -12.94 -12.73
CA ASP A 461 6.19 -14.17 -12.23
C ASP A 461 4.85 -14.42 -12.95
N PRO A 462 4.58 -15.66 -13.42
CA PRO A 462 3.28 -16.03 -14.00
C PRO A 462 2.06 -15.64 -13.15
N LEU A 463 2.20 -15.63 -11.82
CA LEU A 463 1.13 -15.31 -10.88
C LEU A 463 0.90 -13.80 -10.75
N PHE A 464 1.83 -12.94 -11.16
CA PHE A 464 1.64 -11.49 -11.12
C PHE A 464 0.40 -11.04 -11.90
N ALA A 465 0.19 -11.58 -13.10
CA ALA A 465 -0.94 -11.21 -13.94
C ALA A 465 -2.30 -11.57 -13.29
N LEU A 466 -2.33 -12.57 -12.41
CA LEU A 466 -3.53 -13.00 -11.70
C LEU A 466 -3.65 -12.27 -10.37
N TYR A 467 -2.62 -12.32 -9.53
CA TYR A 467 -2.68 -11.94 -8.11
C TYR A 467 -1.78 -10.74 -7.73
N GLY A 468 -1.03 -10.17 -8.68
CA GLY A 468 -0.07 -9.09 -8.38
C GLY A 468 1.20 -9.56 -7.64
N GLU A 469 1.39 -10.87 -7.47
CA GLU A 469 2.51 -11.44 -6.72
C GLU A 469 3.89 -11.11 -7.31
N LYS A 470 4.85 -10.83 -6.41
CA LYS A 470 6.27 -10.59 -6.72
C LYS A 470 6.49 -9.46 -7.75
N PRO A 471 6.01 -8.24 -7.46
CA PRO A 471 6.27 -7.07 -8.30
C PRO A 471 7.78 -6.77 -8.35
N GLN A 472 8.27 -6.38 -9.53
CA GLN A 472 9.69 -6.10 -9.76
C GLN A 472 9.95 -4.82 -10.55
N ARG A 473 8.96 -4.27 -11.25
CA ARG A 473 9.05 -3.00 -11.96
C ARG A 473 7.93 -2.10 -11.46
N PHE A 474 8.24 -0.84 -11.23
CA PHE A 474 7.36 0.13 -10.62
C PHE A 474 7.37 1.41 -11.45
N TRP A 475 6.19 2.03 -11.55
CA TRP A 475 5.96 3.37 -12.06
C TRP A 475 5.32 4.16 -10.94
N VAL A 476 5.94 5.27 -10.57
CA VAL A 476 5.36 6.28 -9.67
C VAL A 476 4.95 7.46 -10.55
N THR A 477 3.71 7.91 -10.43
CA THR A 477 3.11 8.91 -11.31
C THR A 477 2.18 9.84 -10.54
N ASP A 478 2.21 11.12 -10.87
CA ASP A 478 1.26 12.17 -10.45
C ASP A 478 -0.16 12.00 -11.07
N GLY A 479 -0.51 10.77 -11.47
CA GLY A 479 -1.71 10.48 -12.24
C GLY A 479 -1.68 10.94 -13.71
N ALA A 480 -0.63 11.60 -14.20
CA ALA A 480 -0.47 12.04 -15.59
C ALA A 480 0.84 11.56 -16.23
N GLU A 481 1.98 11.93 -15.66
CA GLU A 481 3.33 11.61 -16.11
C GLU A 481 4.06 10.72 -15.09
N ASP A 482 4.97 9.86 -15.58
CA ASP A 482 5.75 9.01 -14.70
C ASP A 482 6.93 9.81 -14.13
N GLU A 483 6.97 10.00 -12.81
CA GLU A 483 8.06 10.69 -12.11
C GLU A 483 9.32 9.83 -12.04
N VAL A 484 9.13 8.57 -11.65
CA VAL A 484 10.19 7.57 -11.58
C VAL A 484 9.67 6.20 -12.03
N VAL A 485 10.45 5.57 -12.89
CA VAL A 485 10.24 4.18 -13.29
C VAL A 485 11.48 3.40 -12.91
N PHE A 486 11.33 2.34 -12.13
CA PHE A 486 12.48 1.58 -11.63
C PHE A 486 12.21 0.09 -11.51
N THR A 487 13.28 -0.68 -11.28
CA THR A 487 13.18 -2.10 -10.93
C THR A 487 13.78 -2.42 -9.57
N SER A 488 13.05 -3.21 -8.77
CA SER A 488 13.50 -3.73 -7.48
C SER A 488 14.31 -5.03 -7.60
N ALA A 489 14.51 -5.59 -8.81
CA ALA A 489 15.23 -6.84 -9.01
C ALA A 489 16.63 -6.87 -8.35
N PRO A 490 17.42 -5.77 -8.31
CA PRO A 490 18.69 -5.75 -7.58
C PRO A 490 18.54 -5.84 -6.06
N TYR A 491 17.39 -5.52 -5.47
CA TYR A 491 17.18 -5.48 -4.02
C TYR A 491 17.34 -6.86 -3.39
N ALA A 492 16.99 -7.92 -4.14
CA ALA A 492 17.17 -9.29 -3.70
C ALA A 492 18.64 -9.70 -3.53
N LYS A 493 19.57 -9.03 -4.22
CA LYS A 493 21.00 -9.40 -4.29
C LYS A 493 21.90 -8.61 -3.34
N GLY A 494 21.37 -7.58 -2.67
CA GLY A 494 22.14 -6.56 -1.95
C GLY A 494 22.27 -6.72 -0.44
N GLY A 495 22.04 -7.91 0.12
CA GLY A 495 22.23 -8.15 1.56
C GLY A 495 23.69 -8.48 1.87
N SER A 496 24.40 -7.57 2.53
CA SER A 496 25.62 -7.87 3.28
C SER A 496 25.54 -7.29 4.68
#